data_AF-A0A452Z3M7-F1
#
_entry.id   AF-A0A452Z3M7-F1
#
_cell.length_a   1.000
_cell.length_b   1.000
_cell.length_c   1.000
_cell.angle_alpha   90.00
_cell.angle_beta   90.00
_cell.angle_gamma   90.00
#
_symmetry.space_group_name_H-M   'P 1'
#
loop_
_entity.id
_entity.type
_entity.pdbx_description
1 polymer ?
#
loop_
_entity_poly.entity_id
_entity_poly.type
_entity_poly.pdbx_seq_one_letter_code
_entity_poly.pdbx_strand_id
1 'polypeptide(L)'
;MCNMMSLDLKKTLYEVHPSFVELERIKSMSISDSTLDRLAGTVHALNQEKKQRLRKLQDLGSTLIELWSLMDTPLDEQKCFDHVTSLISVSPNRVMPQGCLAHDLIEKVEVEVKRLKHLKASKMKELVLKKMTQLEEIYRSVHMHIDSDHEWQILTELIDSGRADLSELLTDMDDRIAEARDLALSRKDILEKVEKWTSAIEEEGWLGEYEGDQNRYNAGRGAHINLKRAEKARVLVSKIPSLLENLTTKVKAWEKEKGMSFMYDKKRLLDSLEKYTSERQQKEEEKRRSRELKKLQEQFAAEQGAPYGAKPSPMRPLSARKPLGQSTNVNIVGGTPNSRRVSTPVSRKGGLSCGKMKDTGKTAASIPANYVSLPKDCSDSSYM
;
A
#
# COMPACT_ATOMS: atom_id res chain seq x y z
N MET A 1 -3.49 -13.61 62.37
CA MET A 1 -4.28 -13.21 61.18
C MET A 1 -4.08 -11.74 60.87
N CYS A 2 -4.24 -10.83 61.84
CA CYS A 2 -4.04 -9.39 61.64
C CYS A 2 -2.66 -9.03 61.05
N ASN A 3 -1.56 -9.58 61.57
CA ASN A 3 -0.21 -9.34 61.01
C ASN A 3 -0.07 -9.77 59.53
N MET A 4 -0.71 -10.87 59.12
CA MET A 4 -0.63 -11.36 57.74
C MET A 4 -1.37 -10.45 56.75
N MET A 5 -2.49 -9.87 57.20
CA MET A 5 -3.34 -8.98 56.41
C MET A 5 -3.01 -7.49 56.62
N SER A 6 -1.96 -7.19 57.40
CA SER A 6 -1.56 -5.85 57.84
C SER A 6 -2.70 -5.04 58.48
N LEU A 7 -3.51 -5.71 59.31
CA LEU A 7 -4.58 -5.05 60.07
C LEU A 7 -4.09 -4.61 61.45
N ASP A 8 -4.56 -3.46 61.91
CA ASP A 8 -4.31 -2.98 63.26
C ASP A 8 -5.09 -3.82 64.28
N LEU A 9 -4.36 -4.69 64.98
CA LEU A 9 -4.91 -5.55 66.02
C LEU A 9 -5.62 -4.75 67.12
N LYS A 10 -5.11 -3.57 67.50
CA LYS A 10 -5.74 -2.76 68.55
C LYS A 10 -7.10 -2.27 68.08
N LYS A 11 -7.17 -1.71 66.87
CA LYS A 11 -8.44 -1.31 66.27
C LYS A 11 -9.44 -2.47 66.19
N THR A 12 -9.00 -3.64 65.70
CA THR A 12 -9.86 -4.83 65.61
C THR A 12 -10.36 -5.29 66.99
N LEU A 13 -9.51 -5.25 68.03
CA LEU A 13 -9.91 -5.60 69.39
C LEU A 13 -10.86 -4.57 70.01
N TYR A 14 -10.67 -3.27 69.72
CA TYR A 14 -11.54 -2.19 70.16
C TYR A 14 -12.97 -2.35 69.60
N GLU A 15 -13.08 -2.73 68.32
CA GLU A 15 -14.35 -3.03 67.64
C GLU A 15 -15.11 -4.22 68.26
N VAL A 16 -14.39 -5.18 68.86
CA VAL A 16 -15.01 -6.27 69.63
C VAL A 16 -15.45 -5.77 71.01
N HIS A 17 -14.56 -5.10 71.75
CA HIS A 17 -14.93 -4.43 73.00
C HIS A 17 -13.82 -3.44 73.43
N PRO A 18 -14.16 -2.19 73.83
CA PRO A 18 -13.16 -1.19 74.24
C PRO A 18 -12.23 -1.65 75.37
N SER A 19 -12.72 -2.50 76.28
CA SER A 19 -11.91 -3.06 77.38
C SER A 19 -10.73 -3.92 76.94
N PHE A 20 -10.65 -4.35 75.68
CA PHE A 20 -9.50 -5.11 75.17
C PHE A 20 -8.31 -4.23 74.79
N VAL A 21 -8.49 -2.90 74.75
CA VAL A 21 -7.47 -1.92 74.36
C VAL A 21 -7.24 -0.88 75.45
N GLU A 22 -8.30 -0.48 76.15
CA GLU A 22 -8.27 0.41 77.32
C GLU A 22 -7.72 -0.33 78.54
N LEU A 23 -6.43 -0.66 78.52
CA LEU A 23 -5.71 -1.26 79.66
C LEU A 23 -5.27 -0.19 80.69
N GLU A 24 -6.04 0.88 80.86
CA GLU A 24 -5.84 1.81 81.98
C GLU A 24 -6.36 1.13 83.26
N ARG A 25 -5.50 0.28 83.84
CA ARG A 25 -5.35 -0.27 85.21
C ARG A 25 -6.53 -0.40 86.21
N ILE A 26 -7.76 -0.02 85.88
CA ILE A 26 -8.92 0.08 86.79
C ILE A 26 -10.17 -0.61 86.20
N LYS A 27 -10.24 -0.84 84.88
CA LYS A 27 -11.38 -1.54 84.24
C LYS A 27 -11.06 -3.01 83.99
N SER A 28 -11.87 -3.92 84.52
CA SER A 28 -11.75 -5.36 84.26
C SER A 28 -12.09 -5.69 82.81
N MET A 29 -11.39 -6.67 82.24
CA MET A 29 -11.66 -7.20 80.90
C MET A 29 -13.07 -7.80 80.87
N SER A 30 -13.89 -7.44 79.90
CA SER A 30 -15.26 -7.97 79.77
C SER A 30 -15.24 -9.40 79.24
N ILE A 31 -15.61 -10.37 80.08
CA ILE A 31 -15.68 -11.81 79.76
C ILE A 31 -17.16 -12.28 79.84
N SER A 32 -18.08 -11.57 79.17
CA SER A 32 -19.47 -12.02 79.04
C SER A 32 -19.62 -12.94 77.83
N ASP A 33 -20.63 -13.80 77.82
CA ASP A 33 -20.94 -14.65 76.65
C ASP A 33 -21.09 -13.82 75.37
N SER A 34 -21.70 -12.64 75.48
CA SER A 34 -21.83 -11.69 74.37
C SER A 34 -20.51 -11.10 73.86
N THR A 35 -19.48 -10.91 74.70
CA THR A 35 -18.16 -10.46 74.24
C THR A 35 -17.35 -11.60 73.64
N LEU A 36 -17.51 -12.81 74.15
CA LEU A 36 -16.92 -14.03 73.57
C LEU A 36 -17.53 -14.34 72.20
N ASP A 37 -18.85 -14.24 72.04
CA ASP A 37 -19.54 -14.45 70.76
C ASP A 37 -19.10 -13.44 69.70
N ARG A 38 -18.99 -12.15 70.08
CA ARG A 38 -18.47 -11.11 69.19
C ARG A 38 -17.02 -11.39 68.77
N LEU A 39 -16.17 -11.82 69.70
CA LEU A 39 -14.79 -12.19 69.41
C LEU A 39 -14.72 -13.39 68.45
N ALA A 40 -15.52 -14.43 68.69
CA ALA A 40 -15.63 -15.60 67.83
C ALA A 40 -16.10 -15.22 66.42
N GLY A 41 -17.09 -14.32 66.32
CA GLY A 41 -17.54 -13.73 65.06
C GLY A 41 -16.43 -13.00 64.31
N THR A 42 -15.65 -12.15 64.98
CA THR A 42 -14.51 -11.43 64.38
C THR A 42 -13.42 -12.39 63.91
N VAL A 43 -13.08 -13.42 64.69
CA VAL A 43 -12.11 -14.46 64.30
C VAL A 43 -12.58 -15.20 63.05
N HIS A 44 -13.88 -15.54 62.98
CA HIS A 44 -14.46 -16.19 61.81
C HIS A 44 -14.39 -15.29 60.57
N ALA A 45 -14.77 -14.01 60.69
CA ALA A 45 -14.70 -13.04 59.61
C ALA A 45 -13.27 -12.86 59.07
N LEU A 46 -12.28 -12.69 59.97
CA LEU A 46 -10.87 -12.60 59.59
C LEU A 46 -10.37 -13.85 58.87
N ASN A 47 -10.85 -15.04 59.24
CA ASN A 47 -10.48 -16.29 58.57
C ASN A 47 -11.10 -16.39 57.17
N GLN A 48 -12.34 -15.92 56.99
CA GLN A 48 -12.97 -15.84 55.65
C GLN A 48 -12.23 -14.84 54.75
N GLU A 49 -11.92 -13.66 55.27
CA GLU A 49 -11.18 -12.63 54.54
C GLU A 49 -9.77 -13.13 54.14
N LYS A 50 -9.05 -13.78 55.06
CA LYS A 50 -7.76 -14.43 54.76
C LYS A 50 -7.88 -15.38 53.57
N LYS A 51 -8.89 -16.26 53.57
CA LYS A 51 -9.12 -17.22 52.48
C LYS A 51 -9.45 -16.52 51.16
N GLN A 52 -10.26 -15.48 51.19
CA GLN A 52 -10.63 -14.71 50.01
C GLN A 52 -9.43 -13.97 49.41
N ARG A 53 -8.66 -13.25 50.25
CA ARG A 53 -7.45 -12.53 49.83
C ARG A 53 -6.40 -13.48 49.25
N LEU A 54 -6.22 -14.65 49.87
CA LEU A 54 -5.29 -15.67 49.37
C LEU A 54 -5.72 -16.19 47.99
N ARG A 55 -6.98 -16.61 47.81
CA ARG A 55 -7.45 -17.10 46.50
C ARG A 55 -7.29 -16.05 45.40
N LYS A 56 -7.70 -14.81 45.68
CA LYS A 56 -7.55 -13.70 44.74
C LYS A 56 -6.10 -13.50 44.32
N LEU A 57 -5.16 -13.57 45.27
CA LEU A 57 -3.75 -13.42 45.00
C LEU A 57 -3.16 -14.62 44.23
N GLN A 58 -3.67 -15.84 44.44
CA GLN A 58 -3.31 -17.03 43.67
C GLN A 58 -3.77 -16.93 42.21
N ASP A 59 -5.01 -16.48 41.98
CA ASP A 59 -5.57 -16.26 40.64
C ASP A 59 -4.79 -15.18 39.89
N LEU A 60 -4.51 -14.06 40.57
CA LEU A 60 -3.69 -12.98 40.02
C LEU A 60 -2.27 -13.46 39.74
N GLY A 61 -1.62 -14.15 40.67
CA GLY A 61 -0.27 -14.70 40.49
C GLY A 61 -0.17 -15.63 39.29
N SER A 62 -1.15 -16.50 39.09
CA SER A 62 -1.23 -17.38 37.91
C SER A 62 -1.36 -16.56 36.62
N THR A 63 -2.23 -15.54 36.63
CA THR A 63 -2.39 -14.62 35.50
C THR A 63 -1.11 -13.83 35.18
N LEU A 64 -0.34 -13.41 36.20
CA LEU A 64 0.96 -12.74 35.98
C LEU A 64 1.93 -13.67 35.25
N ILE A 65 2.05 -14.93 35.67
CA ILE A 65 2.96 -15.90 35.03
C ILE A 65 2.59 -16.10 33.55
N GLU A 66 1.30 -16.27 33.25
CA GLU A 66 0.81 -16.40 31.87
C GLU A 66 1.15 -15.15 31.04
N LEU A 67 0.89 -13.96 31.58
CA LEU A 67 1.18 -12.70 30.88
C LEU A 67 2.68 -12.46 30.70
N TRP A 68 3.50 -12.79 31.70
CA TRP A 68 4.96 -12.68 31.58
C TRP A 68 5.53 -13.61 30.53
N SER A 69 5.04 -14.86 30.49
CA SER A 69 5.43 -15.84 29.47
C SER A 69 5.00 -15.41 28.08
N LEU A 70 3.85 -14.75 27.94
CA LEU A 70 3.34 -14.30 26.66
C LEU A 70 4.05 -13.03 26.15
N MET A 71 4.42 -12.13 27.07
CA MET A 71 4.98 -10.82 26.76
C MET A 71 6.51 -10.78 26.86
N ASP A 72 7.17 -11.92 27.09
CA ASP A 72 8.61 -12.04 27.34
C ASP A 72 9.12 -11.00 28.37
N THR A 73 8.39 -10.86 29.49
CA THR A 73 8.69 -9.83 30.50
C THR A 73 10.05 -10.09 31.15
N PRO A 74 10.94 -9.08 31.28
CA PRO A 74 12.29 -9.28 31.81
C PRO A 74 12.26 -9.75 33.28
N LEU A 75 13.23 -10.60 33.65
CA LEU A 75 13.30 -11.20 34.99
C LEU A 75 13.36 -10.16 36.12
N ASP A 76 13.96 -9.00 35.89
CA ASP A 76 14.06 -7.96 36.92
C ASP A 76 12.69 -7.34 37.27
N GLU A 77 11.78 -7.25 36.30
CA GLU A 77 10.38 -6.86 36.54
C GLU A 77 9.62 -7.98 37.27
N GLN A 78 9.87 -9.25 36.90
CA GLN A 78 9.23 -10.40 37.55
C GLN A 78 9.61 -10.53 39.03
N LYS A 79 10.88 -10.29 39.38
CA LYS A 79 11.42 -10.36 40.76
C LYS A 79 10.64 -9.50 41.75
N CYS A 80 10.07 -8.39 41.29
CA CYS A 80 9.24 -7.51 42.12
C CYS A 80 8.01 -8.22 42.71
N PHE A 81 7.62 -9.37 42.15
CA PHE A 81 6.45 -10.15 42.50
C PHE A 81 6.76 -11.60 42.90
N ASP A 82 8.02 -11.97 43.15
CA ASP A 82 8.44 -13.33 43.56
C ASP A 82 7.64 -13.86 44.76
N HIS A 83 7.38 -12.96 45.72
CA HIS A 83 6.57 -13.27 46.88
C HIS A 83 5.15 -13.69 46.49
N VAL A 84 4.52 -13.06 45.49
CA VAL A 84 3.19 -13.44 44.97
C VAL A 84 3.24 -14.80 44.31
N THR A 85 4.24 -15.03 43.47
CA THR A 85 4.49 -16.32 42.80
C THR A 85 4.63 -17.46 43.81
N SER A 86 5.34 -17.21 44.91
CA SER A 86 5.51 -18.18 45.99
C SER A 86 4.21 -18.54 46.73
N LEU A 87 3.19 -17.67 46.68
CA LEU A 87 1.90 -17.83 47.37
C LEU A 87 0.90 -18.69 46.58
N ILE A 88 1.12 -18.87 45.26
CA ILE A 88 0.24 -19.61 44.36
C ILE A 88 -0.06 -21.02 44.89
N SER A 89 0.96 -21.71 45.40
CA SER A 89 0.85 -23.10 45.88
C SER A 89 0.57 -23.23 47.38
N VAL A 90 0.36 -22.13 48.12
CA VAL A 90 0.27 -22.19 49.58
C VAL A 90 -1.16 -22.52 50.07
N SER A 91 -1.25 -23.47 51.00
CA SER A 91 -2.51 -23.81 51.67
C SER A 91 -3.00 -22.69 52.61
N PRO A 92 -4.33 -22.43 52.67
CA PRO A 92 -4.93 -21.44 53.57
C PRO A 92 -4.66 -21.68 55.06
N ASN A 93 -4.32 -22.90 55.46
CA ASN A 93 -4.08 -23.27 56.86
C ASN A 93 -2.64 -23.04 57.31
N ARG A 94 -1.72 -22.71 56.38
CA ARG A 94 -0.31 -22.44 56.69
C ARG A 94 -0.13 -21.05 57.33
N VAL A 95 0.85 -20.94 58.23
CA VAL A 95 1.35 -19.64 58.71
C VAL A 95 2.15 -18.99 57.58
N MET A 96 1.84 -17.73 57.29
CA MET A 96 2.42 -16.97 56.19
C MET A 96 3.17 -15.74 56.72
N PRO A 97 4.13 -15.20 55.95
CA PRO A 97 4.87 -13.99 56.33
C PRO A 97 3.95 -12.80 56.63
N GLN A 98 4.45 -11.86 57.41
CA GLN A 98 3.73 -10.62 57.72
C GLN A 98 3.45 -9.82 56.43
N GLY A 99 2.24 -9.26 56.33
CA GLY A 99 1.83 -8.41 55.20
C GLY A 99 1.68 -9.11 53.84
N CYS A 100 1.83 -10.44 53.76
CA CYS A 100 1.71 -11.15 52.48
C CYS A 100 0.28 -11.16 51.90
N LEU A 101 -0.73 -10.78 52.69
CA LEU A 101 -2.12 -10.57 52.28
C LEU A 101 -2.58 -9.14 52.57
N ALA A 102 -1.66 -8.18 52.63
CA ALA A 102 -1.99 -6.77 52.79
C ALA A 102 -2.84 -6.26 51.61
N HIS A 103 -3.72 -5.30 51.89
CA HIS A 103 -4.58 -4.72 50.85
C HIS A 103 -3.75 -4.04 49.75
N ASP A 104 -2.79 -3.20 50.16
CA ASP A 104 -1.89 -2.46 49.27
C ASP A 104 -1.10 -3.40 48.32
N LEU A 105 -0.76 -4.60 48.80
CA LEU A 105 -0.10 -5.60 47.97
C LEU A 105 -1.05 -6.16 46.91
N ILE A 106 -2.26 -6.56 47.30
CA ILE A 106 -3.27 -7.06 46.36
C ILE A 106 -3.56 -6.01 45.30
N GLU A 107 -3.73 -4.75 45.71
CA GLU A 107 -3.94 -3.62 44.81
C GLU A 107 -2.76 -3.46 43.83
N LYS A 108 -1.52 -3.49 44.33
CA LYS A 108 -0.32 -3.42 43.49
C LYS A 108 -0.29 -4.51 42.42
N VAL A 109 -0.65 -5.75 42.79
CA VAL A 109 -0.70 -6.89 41.87
C VAL A 109 -1.82 -6.72 40.84
N GLU A 110 -3.00 -6.23 41.26
CA GLU A 110 -4.11 -5.95 40.34
C GLU A 110 -3.77 -4.86 39.33
N VAL A 111 -3.08 -3.80 39.77
CA VAL A 111 -2.60 -2.73 38.89
C VAL A 111 -1.61 -3.30 37.87
N GLU A 112 -0.69 -4.17 38.28
CA GLU A 112 0.27 -4.78 37.36
C GLU A 112 -0.40 -5.72 36.35
N VAL A 113 -1.35 -6.55 36.77
CA VAL A 113 -2.13 -7.38 35.82
C VAL A 113 -2.87 -6.50 34.82
N LYS A 114 -3.49 -5.40 35.26
CA LYS A 114 -4.16 -4.45 34.35
C LYS A 114 -3.17 -3.82 33.37
N ARG A 115 -1.99 -3.40 33.85
CA ARG A 115 -0.92 -2.85 33.02
C ARG A 115 -0.48 -3.85 31.95
N LEU A 116 -0.22 -5.10 32.33
CA LEU A 116 0.19 -6.17 31.41
C LEU A 116 -0.91 -6.52 30.40
N LYS A 117 -2.18 -6.57 30.81
CA LYS A 117 -3.32 -6.76 29.89
C LYS A 117 -3.43 -5.62 28.88
N HIS A 118 -3.26 -4.38 29.33
CA HIS A 118 -3.23 -3.22 28.43
C HIS A 118 -2.05 -3.28 27.46
N LEU A 119 -0.85 -3.65 27.95
CA LEU A 119 0.33 -3.85 27.13
C LEU A 119 0.12 -4.94 26.08
N LYS A 120 -0.49 -6.08 26.46
CA LYS A 120 -0.88 -7.15 25.53
C LYS A 120 -1.80 -6.63 24.43
N ALA A 121 -2.86 -5.90 24.78
CA ALA A 121 -3.79 -5.31 23.81
C ALA A 121 -3.09 -4.29 22.89
N SER A 122 -2.21 -3.45 23.44
CA SER A 122 -1.42 -2.49 22.66
C SER A 122 -0.49 -3.19 21.67
N LYS A 123 0.21 -4.24 22.10
CA LYS A 123 1.09 -5.03 21.22
C LYS A 123 0.33 -5.81 20.16
N MET A 124 -0.84 -6.35 20.49
CA MET A 124 -1.75 -6.94 19.53
C MET A 124 -2.12 -5.95 18.43
N LYS A 125 -2.57 -4.75 18.81
CA LYS A 125 -2.93 -3.70 17.85
C LYS A 125 -1.76 -3.38 16.93
N GLU A 126 -0.54 -3.28 17.47
CA GLU A 126 0.67 -3.05 16.68
C GLU A 126 0.90 -4.15 15.62
N LEU A 127 0.72 -5.42 16.00
CA LEU A 127 0.89 -6.56 15.09
C LEU A 127 -0.20 -6.60 14.01
N VAL A 128 -1.47 -6.45 14.40
CA VAL A 128 -2.60 -6.44 13.48
C VAL A 128 -2.50 -5.27 12.50
N LEU A 129 -2.09 -4.09 12.96
CA LEU A 129 -1.86 -2.93 12.10
C LEU A 129 -0.80 -3.22 11.05
N LYS A 130 0.34 -3.85 11.43
CA LYS A 130 1.37 -4.23 10.46
C LYS A 130 0.84 -5.19 9.39
N LYS A 131 0.02 -6.17 9.78
CA LYS A 131 -0.62 -7.11 8.84
C LYS A 131 -1.63 -6.41 7.93
N MET A 132 -2.45 -5.51 8.49
CA MET A 132 -3.40 -4.69 7.73
C MET A 132 -2.71 -3.80 6.69
N THR A 133 -1.62 -3.12 7.07
CA THR A 133 -0.83 -2.31 6.12
C THR A 133 -0.23 -3.17 5.02
N GLN A 134 0.26 -4.37 5.34
CA GLN A 134 0.75 -5.31 4.34
C GLN A 134 -0.36 -5.74 3.37
N LEU A 135 -1.54 -6.05 3.89
CA LEU A 135 -2.72 -6.42 3.09
C LEU A 135 -3.11 -5.28 2.15
N GLU A 136 -3.21 -4.05 2.68
CA GLU A 136 -3.51 -2.86 1.90
C GLU A 136 -2.48 -2.60 0.80
N GLU A 137 -1.19 -2.76 1.10
CA GLU A 137 -0.12 -2.60 0.11
C GLU A 137 -0.27 -3.58 -1.06
N ILE A 138 -0.62 -4.84 -0.77
CA ILE A 138 -0.89 -5.84 -1.81
C ILE A 138 -2.08 -5.42 -2.66
N TYR A 139 -3.23 -5.08 -2.06
CA TYR A 139 -4.40 -4.65 -2.82
C TYR A 139 -4.14 -3.39 -3.65
N ARG A 140 -3.46 -2.40 -3.07
CA ARG A 140 -3.06 -1.17 -3.76
C ARG A 140 -2.14 -1.46 -4.95
N SER A 141 -1.19 -2.39 -4.80
CA SER A 141 -0.28 -2.77 -5.89
C SER A 141 -1.00 -3.40 -7.09
N VAL A 142 -2.20 -3.93 -6.88
CA VAL A 142 -3.02 -4.54 -7.93
C VAL A 142 -4.26 -3.73 -8.28
N HIS A 143 -4.28 -2.43 -7.96
CA HIS A 143 -5.36 -1.50 -8.27
C HIS A 143 -6.72 -1.90 -7.68
N MET A 144 -6.69 -2.52 -6.50
CA MET A 144 -7.87 -2.83 -5.70
C MET A 144 -7.94 -1.90 -4.49
N HIS A 145 -9.16 -1.60 -4.08
CA HIS A 145 -9.43 -0.74 -2.93
C HIS A 145 -9.96 -1.58 -1.77
N ILE A 146 -9.43 -1.33 -0.59
CA ILE A 146 -9.91 -1.87 0.68
C ILE A 146 -10.22 -0.69 1.61
N ASP A 147 -11.26 -0.83 2.44
CA ASP A 147 -11.57 0.17 3.48
C ASP A 147 -10.78 -0.16 4.75
N SER A 148 -9.46 0.08 4.68
CA SER A 148 -8.54 -0.25 5.78
C SER A 148 -8.95 0.42 7.09
N ASP A 149 -9.49 1.64 7.04
CA ASP A 149 -9.85 2.41 8.23
C ASP A 149 -11.05 1.79 8.95
N HIS A 150 -12.08 1.37 8.23
CA HIS A 150 -13.23 0.70 8.82
C HIS A 150 -12.88 -0.67 9.40
N GLU A 151 -12.11 -1.48 8.64
CA GLU A 151 -11.65 -2.78 9.11
C GLU A 151 -10.76 -2.66 10.35
N TRP A 152 -9.87 -1.66 10.37
CA TRP A 152 -9.02 -1.37 11.52
C TRP A 152 -9.83 -1.00 12.77
N GLN A 153 -10.92 -0.25 12.63
CA GLN A 153 -11.81 0.08 13.75
C GLN A 153 -12.47 -1.17 14.33
N ILE A 154 -13.03 -2.04 13.48
CA ILE A 154 -13.65 -3.30 13.90
C ILE A 154 -12.65 -4.17 14.66
N LEU A 155 -11.43 -4.31 14.12
CA LEU A 155 -10.36 -5.09 14.74
C LEU A 155 -9.93 -4.49 16.08
N THR A 156 -9.81 -3.17 16.16
CA THR A 156 -9.45 -2.45 17.39
C THR A 156 -10.49 -2.68 18.50
N GLU A 157 -11.78 -2.56 18.18
CA GLU A 157 -12.88 -2.82 19.11
C GLU A 157 -12.89 -4.28 19.59
N LEU A 158 -12.63 -5.22 18.68
CA LEU A 158 -12.53 -6.64 19.00
C LEU A 158 -11.39 -6.90 20.00
N ILE A 159 -10.21 -6.29 19.78
CA ILE A 159 -9.05 -6.41 20.68
C ILE A 159 -9.33 -5.80 22.05
N ASP A 160 -9.93 -4.60 22.08
CA ASP A 160 -10.26 -3.91 23.33
C ASP A 160 -11.33 -4.62 24.15
N SER A 161 -12.23 -5.36 23.48
CA SER A 161 -13.21 -6.20 24.16
C SER A 161 -12.61 -7.40 24.90
N GLY A 162 -11.34 -7.73 24.64
CA GLY A 162 -10.64 -8.87 25.24
C GLY A 162 -11.21 -10.23 24.86
N ARG A 163 -12.12 -10.29 23.86
CA ARG A 163 -12.76 -11.53 23.41
C ARG A 163 -11.96 -12.27 22.33
N ALA A 164 -11.09 -11.58 21.61
CA ALA A 164 -10.29 -12.20 20.56
C ALA A 164 -9.17 -13.06 21.14
N ASP A 165 -9.06 -14.28 20.62
CA ASP A 165 -7.82 -15.03 20.72
C ASP A 165 -6.76 -14.41 19.81
N LEU A 166 -5.56 -14.22 20.35
CA LEU A 166 -4.42 -13.61 19.66
C LEU A 166 -3.92 -14.48 18.53
N SER A 167 -3.86 -15.79 18.76
CA SER A 167 -3.34 -16.71 17.74
C SER A 167 -4.30 -16.77 16.56
N GLU A 168 -5.59 -16.99 16.82
CA GLU A 168 -6.62 -17.07 15.78
C GLU A 168 -6.70 -15.79 14.93
N LEU A 169 -6.69 -14.61 15.57
CA LEU A 169 -6.77 -13.34 14.85
C LEU A 169 -5.58 -13.11 13.92
N LEU A 170 -4.37 -13.44 14.37
CA LEU A 170 -3.18 -13.28 13.53
C LEU A 170 -3.15 -14.31 12.40
N THR A 171 -3.63 -15.53 12.62
CA THR A 171 -3.75 -16.54 11.56
C THR A 171 -4.77 -16.15 10.51
N ASP A 172 -5.93 -15.62 10.90
CA ASP A 172 -6.94 -15.10 9.95
C ASP A 172 -6.36 -13.96 9.09
N MET A 173 -5.63 -13.05 9.71
CA MET A 173 -4.93 -11.98 8.98
C MET A 173 -3.88 -12.53 8.00
N ASP A 174 -3.16 -13.60 8.38
CA ASP A 174 -2.19 -14.25 7.50
C ASP A 174 -2.84 -14.96 6.32
N ASP A 175 -3.99 -15.61 6.55
CA ASP A 175 -4.78 -16.25 5.49
C ASP A 175 -5.31 -15.20 4.51
N ARG A 176 -5.85 -14.08 5.01
CA ARG A 176 -6.28 -12.94 4.17
C ARG A 176 -5.13 -12.37 3.34
N ILE A 177 -3.92 -12.27 3.91
CA ILE A 177 -2.73 -11.83 3.17
C ILE A 177 -2.34 -12.85 2.10
N ALA A 178 -2.43 -14.15 2.38
CA ALA A 178 -2.16 -15.20 1.41
C ALA A 178 -3.15 -15.14 0.23
N GLU A 179 -4.44 -15.03 0.52
CA GLU A 179 -5.49 -14.85 -0.49
C GLU A 179 -5.25 -13.60 -1.35
N ALA A 180 -4.87 -12.47 -0.73
CA ALA A 180 -4.56 -11.25 -1.46
C ALA A 180 -3.34 -11.42 -2.40
N ARG A 181 -2.32 -12.20 -1.99
CA ARG A 181 -1.17 -12.52 -2.85
C ARG A 181 -1.57 -13.40 -4.03
N ASP A 182 -2.40 -14.42 -3.81
CA ASP A 182 -2.90 -15.27 -4.88
C ASP A 182 -3.77 -14.49 -5.87
N LEU A 183 -4.60 -13.59 -5.34
CA LEU A 183 -5.36 -12.65 -6.15
C LEU A 183 -4.42 -11.76 -6.97
N ALA A 184 -3.38 -11.22 -6.37
CA ALA A 184 -2.40 -10.39 -7.06
C ALA A 184 -1.69 -11.15 -8.20
N LEU A 185 -1.31 -12.41 -7.96
CA LEU A 185 -0.73 -13.29 -8.98
C LEU A 185 -1.71 -13.51 -10.14
N SER A 186 -2.99 -13.77 -9.84
CA SER A 186 -4.01 -13.97 -10.87
C SER A 186 -4.28 -12.73 -11.72
N ARG A 187 -4.11 -11.52 -11.15
CA ARG A 187 -4.33 -10.24 -11.83
C ARG A 187 -3.13 -9.80 -12.67
N LYS A 188 -1.94 -10.36 -12.41
CA LYS A 188 -0.66 -9.90 -12.97
C LYS A 188 -0.65 -9.74 -14.50
N ASP A 189 -1.06 -10.77 -15.24
CA ASP A 189 -1.03 -10.73 -16.71
C ASP A 189 -2.07 -9.75 -17.29
N ILE A 190 -3.20 -9.51 -16.61
CA ILE A 190 -4.15 -8.47 -17.01
C ILE A 190 -3.54 -7.09 -16.77
N LEU A 191 -2.93 -6.84 -15.61
CA LEU A 191 -2.31 -5.56 -15.28
C LEU A 191 -1.15 -5.22 -16.24
N GLU A 192 -0.32 -6.20 -16.61
CA GLU A 192 0.74 -6.01 -17.62
C GLU A 192 0.15 -5.59 -19.00
N LYS A 193 -1.04 -6.08 -19.34
CA LYS A 193 -1.74 -5.67 -20.56
C LYS A 193 -2.38 -4.29 -20.45
N VAL A 194 -2.92 -3.96 -19.28
CA VAL A 194 -3.41 -2.61 -18.98
C VAL A 194 -2.27 -1.61 -19.14
N GLU A 195 -1.10 -1.87 -18.56
CA GLU A 195 0.08 -1.00 -18.70
C GLU A 195 0.47 -0.79 -20.18
N LYS A 196 0.60 -1.88 -20.95
CA LYS A 196 0.90 -1.80 -22.39
C LYS A 196 -0.15 -1.01 -23.18
N TRP A 197 -1.43 -1.17 -22.83
CA TRP A 197 -2.53 -0.45 -23.46
C TRP A 197 -2.49 1.04 -23.11
N THR A 198 -2.28 1.39 -21.83
CA THR A 198 -2.14 2.77 -21.36
C THR A 198 -0.98 3.47 -22.07
N SER A 199 0.20 2.86 -22.14
CA SER A 199 1.35 3.43 -22.87
C SER A 199 1.06 3.62 -24.36
N ALA A 200 0.28 2.72 -24.98
CA ALA A 200 -0.09 2.87 -26.39
C ALA A 200 -1.06 4.05 -26.60
N ILE A 201 -1.98 4.30 -25.66
CA ILE A 201 -2.89 5.47 -25.70
C ILE A 201 -2.12 6.77 -25.43
N GLU A 202 -1.14 6.76 -24.53
CA GLU A 202 -0.28 7.93 -24.30
C GLU A 202 0.49 8.31 -25.57
N GLU A 203 1.05 7.33 -26.29
CA GLU A 203 1.70 7.56 -27.58
C GLU A 203 0.70 7.97 -28.68
N GLU A 204 -0.56 7.51 -28.64
CA GLU A 204 -1.63 7.98 -29.51
C GLU A 204 -1.93 9.47 -29.30
N GLY A 205 -2.04 9.90 -28.04
CA GLY A 205 -2.25 11.28 -27.66
C GLY A 205 -1.11 12.17 -28.15
N TRP A 206 0.14 11.77 -27.85
CA TRP A 206 1.33 12.48 -28.32
C TRP A 206 1.39 12.58 -29.85
N LEU A 207 1.07 11.49 -30.57
CA LEU A 207 1.03 11.50 -32.03
C LEU A 207 -0.04 12.47 -32.56
N GLY A 208 -1.21 12.51 -31.91
CA GLY A 208 -2.29 13.43 -32.26
C GLY A 208 -1.88 14.90 -32.12
N GLU A 209 -1.22 15.25 -31.01
CA GLU A 209 -0.66 16.60 -30.80
C GLU A 209 0.41 16.95 -31.85
N TYR A 210 1.31 16.01 -32.13
CA TYR A 210 2.36 16.19 -33.14
C TYR A 210 1.81 16.27 -34.57
N GLU A 211 0.72 15.56 -34.90
CA GLU A 211 0.05 15.66 -36.20
C GLU A 211 -0.74 16.97 -36.37
N GLY A 212 -1.17 17.59 -35.28
CA GLY A 212 -1.82 18.91 -35.28
C GLY A 212 -0.85 20.11 -35.33
N ASP A 213 0.44 19.90 -35.06
CA ASP A 213 1.44 20.97 -35.07
C ASP A 213 1.77 21.45 -36.49
N GLN A 214 1.35 22.67 -36.81
CA GLN A 214 1.60 23.32 -38.10
C GLN A 214 3.11 23.57 -38.36
N ASN A 215 3.91 23.63 -37.30
CA ASN A 215 5.36 23.85 -37.34
C ASN A 215 6.19 22.55 -37.36
N ARG A 216 5.53 21.39 -37.48
CA ARG A 216 6.15 20.05 -37.41
C ARG A 216 7.32 19.82 -38.38
N TYR A 217 7.28 20.45 -39.55
CA TYR A 217 8.30 20.29 -40.61
C TYR A 217 9.33 21.43 -40.64
N ASN A 218 9.29 22.36 -39.68
CA ASN A 218 10.34 23.36 -39.59
C ASN A 218 11.69 22.65 -39.38
N ALA A 219 12.69 23.04 -40.19
CA ALA A 219 14.01 22.41 -40.28
C ALA A 219 14.91 22.68 -39.05
N GLY A 220 14.34 22.58 -37.85
CA GLY A 220 15.06 22.68 -36.59
C GLY A 220 15.87 21.43 -36.27
N ARG A 221 16.91 21.60 -35.45
CA ARG A 221 17.70 20.50 -34.89
C ARG A 221 16.77 19.58 -34.08
N GLY A 222 16.53 18.36 -34.57
CA GLY A 222 15.68 17.36 -33.89
C GLY A 222 14.40 16.95 -34.62
N ALA A 223 14.01 17.61 -35.71
CA ALA A 223 12.81 17.27 -36.48
C ALA A 223 12.80 15.80 -36.98
N HIS A 224 13.96 15.28 -37.40
CA HIS A 224 14.09 13.88 -37.84
C HIS A 224 13.89 12.86 -36.71
N ILE A 225 14.14 13.24 -35.45
CA ILE A 225 13.96 12.36 -34.28
C ILE A 225 12.46 12.26 -33.97
N ASN A 226 11.77 13.40 -33.96
CA ASN A 226 10.32 13.44 -33.76
C ASN A 226 9.57 12.73 -34.90
N LEU A 227 10.04 12.86 -36.13
CA LEU A 227 9.49 12.11 -37.26
C LEU A 227 9.66 10.60 -37.09
N LYS A 228 10.84 10.13 -36.63
CA LYS A 228 11.07 8.71 -36.32
C LYS A 228 10.19 8.23 -35.17
N ARG A 229 9.99 9.03 -34.12
CA ARG A 229 9.08 8.70 -33.02
C ARG A 229 7.63 8.60 -33.51
N ALA A 230 7.19 9.54 -34.35
CA ALA A 230 5.85 9.52 -34.93
C ALA A 230 5.58 8.26 -35.77
N GLU A 231 6.56 7.81 -36.55
CA GLU A 231 6.40 6.56 -37.30
C GLU A 231 6.30 5.34 -36.36
N LYS A 232 7.09 5.30 -35.29
CA LYS A 232 6.96 4.26 -34.25
C LYS A 232 5.61 4.33 -33.55
N ALA A 233 5.14 5.53 -33.20
CA ALA A 233 3.85 5.75 -32.55
C ALA A 233 2.70 5.27 -33.45
N ARG A 234 2.73 5.54 -34.77
CA ARG A 234 1.71 5.02 -35.72
C ARG A 234 1.61 3.50 -35.70
N VAL A 235 2.75 2.80 -35.64
CA VAL A 235 2.80 1.34 -35.55
C VAL A 235 2.24 0.83 -34.21
N LEU A 236 2.38 1.59 -33.12
CA LEU A 236 1.75 1.26 -31.85
C LEU A 236 0.25 1.54 -31.88
N VAL A 237 -0.17 2.69 -32.42
CA VAL A 237 -1.58 3.08 -32.56
C VAL A 237 -2.38 2.09 -33.39
N SER A 238 -1.79 1.55 -34.45
CA SER A 238 -2.43 0.52 -35.28
C SER A 238 -2.62 -0.82 -34.55
N LYS A 239 -1.90 -1.06 -33.45
CA LYS A 239 -2.03 -2.26 -32.61
C LYS A 239 -3.01 -2.07 -31.44
N ILE A 240 -3.48 -0.86 -31.15
CA ILE A 240 -4.41 -0.60 -30.04
C ILE A 240 -5.69 -1.46 -30.14
N PRO A 241 -6.36 -1.61 -31.30
CA PRO A 241 -7.56 -2.44 -31.40
C PRO A 241 -7.32 -3.89 -30.98
N SER A 242 -6.19 -4.49 -31.37
CA SER A 242 -5.88 -5.87 -30.99
C SER A 242 -5.47 -5.99 -29.51
N LEU A 243 -4.82 -4.97 -28.94
CA LEU A 243 -4.55 -4.92 -27.49
C LEU A 243 -5.86 -4.87 -26.68
N LEU A 244 -6.82 -4.04 -27.11
CA LEU A 244 -8.13 -3.92 -26.49
C LEU A 244 -8.92 -5.25 -26.51
N GLU A 245 -8.97 -5.92 -27.67
CA GLU A 245 -9.68 -7.19 -27.81
C GLU A 245 -9.05 -8.29 -26.93
N ASN A 246 -7.73 -8.39 -26.95
CA ASN A 246 -6.99 -9.32 -26.08
C ASN A 246 -7.19 -9.02 -24.60
N LEU A 247 -7.20 -7.75 -24.20
CA LEU A 247 -7.44 -7.36 -22.81
C LEU A 247 -8.88 -7.68 -22.39
N THR A 248 -9.87 -7.31 -23.21
CA THR A 248 -11.29 -7.57 -22.97
C THR A 248 -11.59 -9.05 -22.82
N THR A 249 -11.04 -9.89 -23.69
CA THR A 249 -11.21 -11.36 -23.63
C THR A 249 -10.60 -11.95 -22.37
N LYS A 250 -9.39 -11.53 -21.99
CA LYS A 250 -8.76 -11.98 -20.74
C LYS A 250 -9.51 -11.55 -19.49
N VAL A 251 -9.97 -10.30 -19.43
CA VAL A 251 -10.76 -9.81 -18.29
C VAL A 251 -12.07 -10.58 -18.18
N LYS A 252 -12.80 -10.82 -19.29
CA LYS A 252 -14.02 -11.64 -19.28
C LYS A 252 -13.76 -13.08 -18.81
N ALA A 253 -12.65 -13.68 -19.23
CA ALA A 253 -12.27 -15.01 -18.78
C ALA A 253 -11.98 -15.05 -17.27
N TRP A 254 -11.24 -14.06 -16.77
CA TRP A 254 -10.92 -13.93 -15.35
C TRP A 254 -12.16 -13.67 -14.49
N GLU A 255 -13.07 -12.77 -14.91
CA GLU A 255 -14.33 -12.51 -14.19
C GLU A 255 -15.20 -13.77 -14.10
N LYS A 256 -15.22 -14.57 -15.17
CA LYS A 256 -15.93 -15.86 -15.19
C LYS A 256 -15.28 -16.90 -14.27
N GLU A 257 -13.96 -16.96 -14.22
CA GLU A 257 -13.20 -17.90 -13.38
C GLU A 257 -13.35 -17.56 -11.88
N LYS A 258 -13.21 -16.28 -11.52
CA LYS A 258 -13.25 -15.81 -10.14
C LYS A 258 -14.65 -15.53 -9.62
N GLY A 259 -15.64 -15.40 -10.51
CA GLY A 259 -17.03 -15.10 -10.14
C GLY A 259 -17.24 -13.67 -9.60
N MET A 260 -16.29 -12.76 -9.86
CA MET A 260 -16.33 -11.37 -9.40
C MET A 260 -15.89 -10.41 -10.51
N SER A 261 -16.41 -9.18 -10.46
CA SER A 261 -16.03 -8.14 -11.42
C SER A 261 -14.57 -7.71 -11.25
N PHE A 262 -13.87 -7.49 -12.36
CA PHE A 262 -12.50 -6.99 -12.34
C PHE A 262 -12.52 -5.47 -12.09
N MET A 263 -12.33 -5.08 -10.83
CA MET A 263 -12.19 -3.68 -10.44
C MET A 263 -10.77 -3.18 -10.71
N TYR A 264 -10.63 -1.94 -11.14
CA TYR A 264 -9.40 -1.20 -11.33
C TYR A 264 -9.65 0.24 -10.86
N ASP A 265 -8.99 0.68 -9.79
CA ASP A 265 -9.15 2.01 -9.19
C ASP A 265 -10.62 2.41 -8.97
N LYS A 266 -11.38 1.52 -8.31
CA LYS A 266 -12.82 1.66 -7.97
C LYS A 266 -13.80 1.61 -9.16
N LYS A 267 -13.32 1.37 -10.38
CA LYS A 267 -14.18 1.21 -11.57
C LYS A 267 -14.03 -0.19 -12.15
N ARG A 268 -15.05 -0.70 -12.82
CA ARG A 268 -14.90 -1.95 -13.55
C ARG A 268 -14.04 -1.71 -14.79
N LEU A 269 -13.05 -2.58 -15.02
CA LEU A 269 -12.13 -2.43 -16.14
C LEU A 269 -12.85 -2.56 -17.49
N LEU A 270 -13.79 -3.52 -17.61
CA LEU A 270 -14.57 -3.69 -18.84
C LEU A 270 -15.34 -2.44 -19.26
N ASP A 271 -16.03 -1.78 -18.32
CA ASP A 271 -16.78 -0.55 -18.59
C ASP A 271 -15.84 0.57 -19.09
N SER A 272 -14.63 0.64 -18.54
CA SER A 272 -13.61 1.61 -18.95
C SER A 272 -13.09 1.34 -20.37
N LEU A 273 -12.91 0.06 -20.72
CA LEU A 273 -12.48 -0.35 -22.07
C LEU A 273 -13.57 -0.11 -23.12
N GLU A 274 -14.83 -0.38 -22.79
CA GLU A 274 -15.98 -0.14 -23.66
C GLU A 274 -16.17 1.36 -23.93
N LYS A 275 -16.05 2.18 -22.88
CA LYS A 275 -16.06 3.64 -22.99
C LYS A 275 -14.96 4.13 -23.94
N TYR A 276 -13.71 3.71 -23.74
CA TYR A 276 -12.60 4.10 -24.62
C TYR A 276 -12.83 3.65 -26.07
N THR A 277 -13.34 2.44 -26.29
CA THR A 277 -13.63 1.91 -27.63
C THR A 277 -14.66 2.79 -28.35
N SER A 278 -15.72 3.18 -27.64
CA SER A 278 -16.77 4.06 -28.16
C SER A 278 -16.24 5.46 -28.49
N GLU A 279 -15.45 6.05 -27.59
CA GLU A 279 -14.82 7.36 -27.81
C GLU A 279 -13.86 7.37 -29.00
N ARG A 280 -13.08 6.29 -29.17
CA ARG A 280 -12.17 6.13 -30.31
C ARG A 280 -12.95 6.05 -31.62
N GLN A 281 -14.01 5.23 -31.68
CA GLN A 281 -14.85 5.10 -32.86
C GLN A 281 -15.53 6.43 -33.23
N GLN A 282 -16.02 7.17 -32.24
CA GLN A 282 -16.60 8.49 -32.45
C GLN A 282 -15.58 9.48 -33.05
N LYS A 283 -14.34 9.50 -32.54
CA LYS A 283 -13.26 10.34 -33.08
C LYS A 283 -12.90 9.96 -34.52
N GLU A 284 -12.86 8.67 -34.85
CA GLU A 284 -12.61 8.20 -36.21
C GLU A 284 -13.75 8.57 -37.16
N GLU A 285 -15.00 8.48 -36.72
CA GLU A 285 -16.17 8.92 -37.48
C GLU A 285 -16.21 10.42 -37.71
N GLU A 286 -15.86 11.24 -36.72
CA GLU A 286 -15.76 12.69 -36.85
C GLU A 286 -14.65 13.10 -37.83
N LYS A 287 -13.49 12.44 -37.77
CA LYS A 287 -12.42 12.56 -38.77
C LYS A 287 -12.89 12.15 -40.17
N ARG A 288 -13.76 11.14 -40.30
CA ARG A 288 -14.36 10.75 -41.58
C ARG A 288 -15.32 11.83 -42.09
N ARG A 289 -16.24 12.31 -41.26
CA ARG A 289 -17.22 13.36 -41.62
C ARG A 289 -16.55 14.67 -42.02
N SER A 290 -15.53 15.11 -41.30
CA SER A 290 -14.75 16.32 -41.65
C SER A 290 -14.03 16.19 -42.99
N ARG A 291 -13.48 15.01 -43.33
CA ARG A 291 -12.89 14.74 -44.65
C ARG A 291 -13.95 14.78 -45.76
N GLU A 292 -15.14 14.24 -45.50
CA GLU A 292 -16.27 14.28 -46.45
C GLU A 292 -16.76 15.73 -46.68
N LEU A 293 -16.89 16.53 -45.61
CA LEU A 293 -17.25 17.94 -45.70
C LEU A 293 -16.21 18.75 -46.48
N LYS A 294 -14.91 18.52 -46.22
CA LYS A 294 -13.83 19.18 -46.95
C LYS A 294 -13.86 18.86 -48.45
N LYS A 295 -14.14 17.60 -48.81
CA LYS A 295 -14.32 17.20 -50.22
C LYS A 295 -15.48 17.91 -50.90
N LEU A 296 -16.62 18.05 -50.21
CA LEU A 296 -17.77 18.79 -50.74
C LEU A 296 -17.45 20.27 -50.92
N GLN A 297 -16.75 20.89 -49.97
CA GLN A 297 -16.31 22.28 -50.08
C GLN A 297 -15.34 22.49 -51.25
N GLU A 298 -14.39 21.56 -51.43
CA GLU A 298 -13.45 21.58 -52.57
C GLU A 298 -14.17 21.41 -53.91
N GLN A 299 -15.17 20.53 -53.99
CA GLN A 299 -16.02 20.37 -55.19
C GLN A 299 -16.78 21.66 -55.52
N PHE A 300 -17.38 22.30 -54.52
CA PHE A 300 -18.10 23.56 -54.69
C PHE A 300 -17.15 24.70 -55.12
N ALA A 301 -15.94 24.76 -54.56
CA ALA A 301 -14.91 25.72 -54.97
C ALA A 301 -14.42 25.47 -56.41
N ALA A 302 -14.27 24.22 -56.83
CA ALA A 302 -13.91 23.87 -58.20
C ALA A 302 -15.02 24.24 -59.21
N GLU A 303 -16.28 24.07 -58.84
CA GLU A 303 -17.44 24.42 -59.66
C GLU A 303 -17.62 25.95 -59.78
N GLN A 304 -17.37 26.70 -58.71
CA GLN A 304 -17.37 28.17 -58.72
C GLN A 304 -16.11 28.80 -59.37
N GLY A 305 -15.00 28.07 -59.43
CA GLY A 305 -13.76 28.49 -60.11
C GLY A 305 -13.78 28.30 -61.63
N ALA A 306 -14.77 27.57 -62.17
CA ALA A 306 -14.88 27.25 -63.59
C ALA A 306 -15.50 28.32 -64.53
N PRO A 307 -16.22 29.38 -64.11
CA PRO A 307 -16.77 30.36 -65.06
C PRO A 307 -15.87 31.59 -65.29
N TYR A 308 -14.78 31.77 -64.53
CA TYR A 308 -13.87 32.94 -64.66
C TYR A 308 -12.44 32.53 -65.04
N GLY A 309 -12.30 31.56 -65.95
CA GLY A 309 -11.07 31.33 -66.69
C GLY A 309 -10.98 32.30 -67.87
N ALA A 310 -10.01 33.20 -67.85
CA ALA A 310 -9.77 34.22 -68.86
C ALA A 310 -9.65 33.65 -70.29
N LYS A 311 -10.23 34.40 -71.24
CA LYS A 311 -10.24 34.28 -72.70
C LYS A 311 -8.98 33.62 -73.33
N PRO A 312 -9.14 32.74 -74.33
CA PRO A 312 -8.06 32.37 -75.25
C PRO A 312 -8.10 33.23 -76.53
N SER A 313 -6.96 33.78 -76.97
CA SER A 313 -6.68 34.18 -78.38
C SER A 313 -5.26 34.79 -78.54
N PRO A 314 -4.63 34.81 -79.73
CA PRO A 314 -4.80 33.94 -80.91
C PRO A 314 -3.47 33.51 -81.62
N MET A 315 -3.55 32.42 -82.39
CA MET A 315 -2.81 32.07 -83.62
C MET A 315 -1.27 32.19 -83.73
N ARG A 316 -0.61 31.04 -83.97
CA ARG A 316 0.39 30.86 -85.06
C ARG A 316 0.34 29.41 -85.57
N PRO A 317 0.21 29.15 -86.89
CA PRO A 317 0.21 27.80 -87.45
C PRO A 317 1.62 27.37 -87.85
N LEU A 318 1.90 26.06 -87.80
CA LEU A 318 2.59 25.32 -88.86
C LEU A 318 2.50 23.81 -88.60
N SER A 319 2.34 23.12 -89.71
CA SER A 319 1.91 21.76 -89.91
C SER A 319 3.02 20.70 -89.88
N ALA A 320 2.58 19.44 -89.69
CA ALA A 320 3.17 18.18 -90.17
C ALA A 320 4.35 17.55 -89.43
N ARG A 321 4.08 16.48 -88.65
CA ARG A 321 4.26 15.08 -89.11
C ARG A 321 3.82 14.06 -88.05
N LYS A 322 2.84 13.25 -88.46
CA LYS A 322 2.52 11.83 -88.21
C LYS A 322 2.93 11.07 -86.93
N PRO A 323 2.13 10.04 -86.55
CA PRO A 323 1.97 9.55 -85.19
C PRO A 323 2.73 8.25 -84.93
N LEU A 324 3.05 7.97 -83.66
CA LEU A 324 3.30 6.60 -83.21
C LEU A 324 2.17 6.20 -82.26
N GLY A 325 1.25 5.40 -82.80
CA GLY A 325 0.25 4.68 -82.04
C GLY A 325 0.67 3.24 -81.79
N GLN A 326 0.14 2.71 -80.69
CA GLN A 326 -0.27 1.32 -80.45
C GLN A 326 0.81 0.24 -80.23
N SER A 327 0.93 -0.13 -78.96
CA SER A 327 0.50 -1.42 -78.38
C SER A 327 0.60 -2.69 -79.24
N THR A 328 1.32 -3.68 -78.69
CA THR A 328 1.09 -5.15 -78.62
C THR A 328 2.48 -5.78 -78.31
N ASN A 329 2.72 -6.87 -77.59
CA ASN A 329 1.97 -7.79 -76.74
C ASN A 329 3.04 -8.71 -76.05
N VAL A 330 2.67 -9.37 -74.94
CA VAL A 330 3.12 -10.73 -74.53
C VAL A 330 4.52 -10.95 -73.89
N ASN A 331 4.43 -11.57 -72.70
CA ASN A 331 5.41 -12.26 -71.84
C ASN A 331 6.62 -12.95 -72.51
N ILE A 332 7.75 -13.03 -71.78
CA ILE A 332 8.52 -14.26 -71.46
C ILE A 332 9.74 -13.93 -70.56
N VAL A 333 9.82 -14.66 -69.44
CA VAL A 333 10.95 -15.19 -68.65
C VAL A 333 12.38 -14.62 -68.85
N GLY A 334 13.04 -14.32 -67.71
CA GLY A 334 14.40 -14.83 -67.46
C GLY A 334 15.49 -13.83 -67.08
N GLY A 335 15.99 -13.94 -65.84
CA GLY A 335 17.43 -14.00 -65.53
C GLY A 335 18.29 -12.74 -65.66
N THR A 336 18.88 -12.33 -64.53
CA THR A 336 20.10 -11.48 -64.43
C THR A 336 21.30 -12.11 -65.17
N PRO A 337 22.34 -11.36 -65.60
CA PRO A 337 23.52 -11.15 -64.71
C PRO A 337 24.47 -9.95 -65.00
N ASN A 338 25.35 -9.69 -64.00
CA ASN A 338 26.79 -9.33 -64.06
C ASN A 338 27.25 -7.97 -64.64
N SER A 339 27.94 -7.13 -63.87
CA SER A 339 29.32 -7.21 -63.30
C SER A 339 30.39 -6.51 -64.16
N ARG A 340 31.22 -5.68 -63.51
CA ARG A 340 32.65 -5.32 -63.73
C ARG A 340 32.94 -3.97 -63.03
N ARG A 341 34.08 -3.65 -62.40
CA ARG A 341 35.47 -4.16 -62.30
C ARG A 341 36.11 -3.47 -61.05
N VAL A 342 36.90 -4.13 -60.19
CA VAL A 342 38.41 -4.21 -60.17
C VAL A 342 39.05 -2.85 -59.76
N SER A 343 39.91 -2.66 -58.73
CA SER A 343 41.14 -3.39 -58.32
C SER A 343 41.60 -3.07 -56.87
N THR A 344 42.36 -3.99 -56.27
CA THR A 344 43.29 -3.85 -55.11
C THR A 344 44.73 -3.56 -55.59
N PRO A 345 45.72 -3.17 -54.72
CA PRO A 345 46.57 -4.11 -53.93
C PRO A 345 46.95 -3.57 -52.52
N VAL A 346 46.91 -4.32 -51.41
CA VAL A 346 47.80 -5.36 -50.82
C VAL A 346 49.23 -4.93 -50.43
N SER A 347 49.50 -4.92 -49.10
CA SER A 347 50.64 -5.52 -48.34
C SER A 347 50.86 -4.75 -47.02
N ARG A 348 51.29 -5.28 -45.86
CA ARG A 348 51.49 -6.62 -45.25
C ARG A 348 51.84 -6.37 -43.76
N LYS A 349 51.34 -7.23 -42.87
CA LYS A 349 51.90 -7.73 -41.58
C LYS A 349 52.48 -6.76 -40.50
N GLY A 350 51.93 -6.92 -39.28
CA GLY A 350 52.71 -7.42 -38.13
C GLY A 350 52.78 -6.54 -36.86
N GLY A 351 52.46 -7.13 -35.69
CA GLY A 351 53.24 -6.91 -34.46
C GLY A 351 52.63 -6.12 -33.29
N LEU A 352 52.08 -6.87 -32.33
CA LEU A 352 52.26 -6.81 -30.86
C LEU A 352 52.33 -5.48 -30.05
N SER A 353 51.55 -5.53 -28.95
CA SER A 353 51.80 -5.00 -27.59
C SER A 353 51.69 -3.50 -27.33
N CYS A 354 50.75 -3.14 -26.45
CA CYS A 354 50.76 -1.86 -25.73
C CYS A 354 50.79 -2.15 -24.23
N GLY A 355 51.82 -1.62 -23.57
CA GLY A 355 52.07 -1.75 -22.15
C GLY A 355 51.43 -0.64 -21.31
N LYS A 356 51.23 -1.00 -20.04
CA LYS A 356 51.22 -0.21 -18.80
C LYS A 356 51.04 1.32 -18.85
N MET A 357 49.98 1.74 -18.15
CA MET A 357 49.99 2.57 -16.92
C MET A 357 50.81 3.88 -16.94
N LYS A 358 50.12 5.02 -16.85
CA LYS A 358 50.51 6.09 -15.90
C LYS A 358 49.33 7.01 -15.56
N ASP A 359 49.16 7.16 -14.26
CA ASP A 359 48.18 7.94 -13.53
C ASP A 359 48.77 9.35 -13.27
N THR A 360 48.02 10.42 -13.54
CA THR A 360 48.25 11.77 -12.99
C THR A 360 46.96 12.59 -13.13
N GLY A 361 46.41 13.04 -11.99
CA GLY A 361 45.15 13.76 -11.90
C GLY A 361 45.22 15.29 -11.91
N LYS A 362 44.09 15.86 -11.43
CA LYS A 362 43.66 17.28 -11.36
C LYS A 362 43.10 17.77 -12.72
N THR A 363 41.89 18.32 -12.83
CA THR A 363 41.10 19.21 -11.95
C THR A 363 39.61 19.05 -12.27
N ALA A 364 38.75 19.05 -11.25
CA ALA A 364 37.30 19.12 -11.40
C ALA A 364 36.85 20.57 -11.62
N ALA A 365 35.98 20.79 -12.61
CA ALA A 365 35.25 22.03 -12.84
C ALA A 365 33.74 21.76 -12.79
N SER A 366 33.06 22.72 -12.21
CA SER A 366 31.74 22.74 -11.57
C SER A 366 30.53 22.71 -12.50
N ILE A 367 29.49 22.02 -12.02
CA ILE A 367 28.08 22.08 -12.46
C ILE A 367 27.43 23.34 -11.87
N PRO A 368 26.68 24.17 -12.62
CA PRO A 368 25.85 25.19 -12.02
C PRO A 368 24.42 24.66 -11.77
N ALA A 369 24.01 24.69 -10.50
CA ALA A 369 22.63 24.51 -10.07
C ALA A 369 21.89 25.86 -10.17
N ASN A 370 20.75 25.86 -10.86
CA ASN A 370 19.82 26.99 -10.94
C ASN A 370 19.09 27.17 -9.60
N TYR A 371 19.27 28.32 -8.96
CA TYR A 371 18.44 28.75 -7.82
C TYR A 371 17.52 29.88 -8.26
N VAL A 372 16.23 29.71 -8.01
CA VAL A 372 15.15 30.67 -8.29
C VAL A 372 15.10 31.70 -7.17
N SER A 373 15.13 32.97 -7.54
CA SER A 373 15.06 34.13 -6.64
C SER A 373 13.61 34.38 -6.19
N LEU A 374 13.38 34.47 -4.88
CA LEU A 374 12.17 35.06 -4.30
C LEU A 374 12.56 36.39 -3.61
N PRO A 375 11.79 37.47 -3.80
CA PRO A 375 12.05 38.76 -3.17
C PRO A 375 11.67 38.76 -1.68
N LYS A 376 12.41 39.57 -0.93
CA LYS A 376 12.43 39.65 0.52
C LYS A 376 11.69 40.92 0.94
N ASP A 377 10.50 40.77 1.54
CA ASP A 377 9.82 41.86 2.24
C ASP A 377 10.11 41.80 3.74
N CYS A 378 10.61 42.90 4.27
CA CYS A 378 10.69 43.18 5.70
C CYS A 378 9.40 43.84 6.17
N SER A 379 8.89 43.45 7.34
CA SER A 379 8.18 44.35 8.24
C SER A 379 8.21 43.78 9.66
N ASP A 380 8.87 44.52 10.54
CA ASP A 380 8.74 44.43 12.00
C ASP A 380 7.30 44.74 12.43
N SER A 381 6.80 44.02 13.43
CA SER A 381 6.00 44.63 14.50
C SER A 381 5.94 43.74 15.73
N SER A 382 6.58 44.23 16.79
CA SER A 382 6.17 44.15 18.20
C SER A 382 4.67 43.90 18.42
N TYR A 383 4.30 43.01 19.35
CA TYR A 383 3.65 43.33 20.63
C TYR A 383 3.16 42.04 21.35
N MET A 384 3.36 42.05 22.67
CA MET A 384 2.81 41.18 23.74
C MET A 384 3.40 39.77 23.88
#